data_AF-A0A3Q4M714-F1
#
_entry.id   AF-A0A3Q4M714-F1
#
_cell.length_a   1.000
_cell.length_b   1.000
_cell.length_c   1.000
_cell.angle_alpha   90.00
_cell.angle_beta   90.00
_cell.angle_gamma   90.00
#
_symmetry.space_group_name_H-M   'P 1'
#
loop_
_entity.id
_entity.type
_entity.pdbx_description
1 polymer ?
#
loop_
_entity_poly.entity_id
_entity_poly.type
_entity_poly.pdbx_seq_one_letter_code
_entity_poly.pdbx_strand_id
1 'polypeptide(L)'
;ETFMLENKWHGDYQRYRGYCSRRLRRLRKTLGFKMGNRHKFVGKKVTVEMLSDNRYLLLVLMEAERAWSYAMQLKQEANTEPRKRFHLLSRLRKAAKHSEKLEKLCESPRVDAKTKLEAQAYTAYLSGMVEFELQEWKQAMEAFNKCKTIYEKLASAFTEDLAVLYRQRVDEISPNIRYCAYNIGDQNAINDLMQMRLTGGGGGMMAEKLEALITQARTKQAATMSEVEWRGRTVPVKIDKARVFLLGLADNEAAIAQDEIGEHLAVCLETLLATPNIF
;
A
#
# COMPACT_ATOMS: atom_id res chain seq x y z
N GLU A 1 6.56 6.04 14.51
CA GLU A 1 6.08 7.45 14.48
C GLU A 1 5.64 7.95 13.09
N THR A 2 6.36 7.68 12.00
CA THR A 2 5.99 8.17 10.65
C THR A 2 4.67 7.59 10.12
N PHE A 3 4.43 6.30 10.35
CA PHE A 3 3.18 5.64 10.01
C PHE A 3 1.95 6.20 10.75
N MET A 4 2.10 6.48 12.06
CA MET A 4 1.08 7.17 12.86
C MET A 4 0.76 8.58 12.34
N LEU A 5 1.75 9.24 11.71
CA LEU A 5 1.52 10.51 11.04
C LEU A 5 0.79 10.29 9.72
N GLU A 6 1.21 9.34 8.88
CA GLU A 6 0.56 9.01 7.60
C GLU A 6 -0.95 8.79 7.75
N ASN A 7 -1.37 7.95 8.72
CA ASN A 7 -2.79 7.70 9.02
C ASN A 7 -3.54 8.93 9.54
N LYS A 8 -2.84 9.89 10.19
CA LYS A 8 -3.43 11.11 10.72
C LYS A 8 -3.74 12.17 9.66
N TRP A 9 -3.17 12.07 8.44
CA TRP A 9 -3.29 13.11 7.42
C TRP A 9 -4.33 12.85 6.32
N HIS A 10 -5.22 11.84 6.47
CA HIS A 10 -6.41 11.59 5.63
C HIS A 10 -6.29 12.06 4.16
N GLY A 11 -5.30 11.54 3.43
CA GLY A 11 -5.15 11.79 1.98
C GLY A 11 -4.54 13.14 1.56
N ASP A 12 -4.19 14.05 2.49
CA ASP A 12 -3.50 15.33 2.18
C ASP A 12 -1.97 15.17 2.17
N TYR A 13 -1.46 14.58 1.10
CA TYR A 13 -0.03 14.38 0.90
C TYR A 13 0.74 15.69 0.70
N GLN A 14 0.08 16.76 0.23
CA GLN A 14 0.70 18.06 0.05
C GLN A 14 1.08 18.69 1.40
N ARG A 15 0.19 18.62 2.39
CA ARG A 15 0.45 19.11 3.75
C ARG A 15 1.55 18.30 4.45
N TYR A 16 1.54 16.98 4.30
CA TYR A 16 2.58 16.11 4.84
C TYR A 16 3.96 16.41 4.21
N ARG A 17 4.03 16.59 2.89
CA ARG A 17 5.26 17.04 2.20
C ARG A 17 5.79 18.37 2.74
N GLY A 18 4.88 19.31 3.02
CA GLY A 18 5.20 20.60 3.65
C GLY A 18 5.74 20.44 5.08
N TYR A 19 5.15 19.54 5.86
CA TYR A 19 5.63 19.17 7.19
C TYR A 19 7.05 18.57 7.14
N CYS A 20 7.29 17.58 6.27
CA CYS A 20 8.61 16.95 6.11
C CYS A 20 9.66 17.98 5.72
N SER A 21 9.34 18.91 4.81
CA SER A 21 10.22 20.00 4.41
C SER A 21 10.58 20.94 5.57
N ARG A 22 9.60 21.33 6.40
CA ARG A 22 9.83 22.17 7.59
C ARG A 22 10.61 21.43 8.67
N ARG A 23 10.30 20.15 8.94
CA ARG A 23 11.02 19.32 9.92
C ARG A 23 12.47 19.14 9.52
N LEU A 24 12.73 18.84 8.25
CA LEU A 24 14.08 18.72 7.68
C LEU A 24 14.87 20.04 7.74
N ARG A 25 14.23 21.20 7.49
CA ARG A 25 14.87 22.51 7.69
C ARG A 25 15.25 22.75 9.16
N ARG A 26 14.36 22.42 10.11
CA ARG A 26 14.63 22.55 11.55
C ARG A 26 15.79 21.66 11.99
N LEU A 27 15.75 20.36 11.63
CA LEU A 27 16.81 19.40 11.94
C LEU A 27 18.18 19.87 11.41
N ARG A 28 18.24 20.32 10.15
CA ARG A 28 19.48 20.87 9.58
C ARG A 28 20.00 22.11 10.30
N LYS A 29 19.10 22.96 10.81
CA LYS A 29 19.49 24.14 11.60
C LYS A 29 20.02 23.73 12.98
N THR A 30 19.34 22.82 13.66
CA THR A 30 19.73 22.33 14.99
C THR A 30 21.04 21.57 14.97
N LEU A 31 21.26 20.71 13.97
CA LEU A 31 22.48 19.91 13.83
C LEU A 31 23.66 20.68 13.19
N GLY A 32 23.47 21.94 12.79
CA GLY A 32 24.47 22.67 12.01
C GLY A 32 24.73 22.09 10.60
N PHE A 33 23.91 21.13 10.15
CA PHE A 33 24.04 20.42 8.88
C PHE A 33 23.48 21.25 7.70
N LYS A 34 24.09 22.40 7.44
CA LYS A 34 23.74 23.27 6.31
C LYS A 34 24.40 22.77 5.02
N MET A 35 23.59 22.58 3.97
CA MET A 35 24.01 22.10 2.63
C MET A 35 24.63 23.21 1.76
N GLY A 36 25.16 24.27 2.38
CA GLY A 36 25.68 25.44 1.68
C GLY A 36 25.11 26.77 2.20
N ASN A 37 25.54 27.83 1.53
CA ASN A 37 25.16 29.22 1.82
C ASN A 37 24.28 29.76 0.68
N ARG A 38 23.78 30.99 0.81
CA ARG A 38 22.91 31.65 -0.19
C ARG A 38 23.48 31.61 -1.61
N HIS A 39 24.81 31.63 -1.76
CA HIS A 39 25.50 31.74 -3.05
C HIS A 39 26.14 30.45 -3.55
N LYS A 40 26.26 29.40 -2.72
CA LYS A 40 26.94 28.16 -3.09
C LYS A 40 26.35 26.95 -2.39
N PHE A 41 26.00 25.94 -3.18
CA PHE A 41 25.57 24.64 -2.69
C PHE A 41 26.77 23.74 -2.37
N VAL A 42 26.71 23.06 -1.24
CA VAL A 42 27.69 22.04 -0.80
C VAL A 42 26.91 20.79 -0.42
N GLY A 43 27.05 19.73 -1.23
CA GLY A 43 26.40 18.45 -1.00
C GLY A 43 27.00 17.67 0.16
N LYS A 44 26.71 18.08 1.41
CA LYS A 44 27.13 17.34 2.59
C LYS A 44 26.42 16.00 2.64
N LYS A 45 27.18 14.92 2.79
CA LYS A 45 26.66 13.57 2.98
C LYS A 45 26.73 13.20 4.46
N VAL A 46 25.67 12.58 4.97
CA VAL A 46 25.69 11.94 6.29
C VAL A 46 26.65 10.76 6.24
N THR A 47 27.63 10.72 7.14
CA THR A 47 28.63 9.65 7.27
C THR A 47 28.36 8.85 8.55
N VAL A 48 28.95 7.65 8.64
CA VAL A 48 28.76 6.72 9.77
C VAL A 48 29.27 7.31 11.10
N GLU A 49 30.25 8.22 11.05
CA GLU A 49 30.79 8.93 12.22
C GLU A 49 29.78 9.88 12.86
N MET A 50 28.85 10.43 12.09
CA MET A 50 27.82 11.35 12.57
C MET A 50 26.69 10.62 13.30
N LEU A 51 26.64 9.29 13.25
CA LEU A 51 25.57 8.47 13.83
C LEU A 51 25.59 8.38 15.36
N SER A 52 26.45 9.14 16.04
CA SER A 52 26.35 9.32 17.50
C SER A 52 25.04 10.01 17.90
N ASP A 53 24.46 10.83 17.02
CA ASP A 53 23.13 11.43 17.21
C ASP A 53 22.12 10.80 16.23
N ASN A 54 21.11 10.11 16.77
CA ASN A 54 20.04 9.47 16.02
C ASN A 54 19.25 10.44 15.12
N ARG A 55 19.33 11.75 15.39
CA ARG A 55 18.70 12.79 14.54
C ARG A 55 19.25 12.83 13.12
N TYR A 56 20.47 12.33 12.88
CA TYR A 56 21.01 12.21 11.51
C TYR A 56 20.30 11.13 10.70
N LEU A 57 19.89 10.01 11.33
CA LEU A 57 19.05 9.00 10.67
C LEU A 57 17.68 9.59 10.33
N LEU A 58 17.09 10.33 11.27
CA LEU A 58 15.81 11.02 11.04
C LEU A 58 15.91 12.03 9.89
N LEU A 59 17.05 12.70 9.70
CA LEU A 59 17.26 13.62 8.57
C LEU A 59 17.13 12.90 7.23
N VAL A 60 17.74 11.72 7.09
CA VAL A 60 17.68 10.90 5.86
C VAL A 60 16.27 10.31 5.68
N LEU A 61 15.64 9.85 6.76
CA LEU A 61 14.25 9.38 6.73
C LEU A 61 13.30 10.48 6.22
N MET A 62 13.43 11.70 6.73
CA MET A 62 12.63 12.85 6.26
C MET A 62 12.90 13.23 4.80
N GLU A 63 14.08 12.90 4.24
CA GLU A 63 14.35 13.06 2.80
C GLU A 63 13.57 12.04 1.96
N ALA A 64 13.52 10.77 2.41
CA ALA A 64 12.74 9.72 1.78
C ALA A 64 11.23 10.01 1.86
N GLU A 65 10.71 10.31 3.04
CA GLU A 65 9.30 10.62 3.31
C GLU A 65 8.79 11.81 2.46
N ARG A 66 9.61 12.85 2.30
CA ARG A 66 9.27 13.99 1.44
C ARG A 66 9.19 13.60 -0.03
N ALA A 67 10.05 12.69 -0.50
CA ALA A 67 10.03 12.22 -1.88
C ALA A 67 8.83 11.29 -2.12
N TRP A 68 8.55 10.38 -1.18
CA TRP A 68 7.41 9.48 -1.21
C TRP A 68 6.08 10.24 -1.17
N SER A 69 5.90 11.20 -0.24
CA SER A 69 4.68 12.02 -0.17
C SER A 69 4.44 12.82 -1.44
N TYR A 70 5.49 13.32 -2.08
CA TYR A 70 5.33 13.98 -3.39
C TYR A 70 4.92 12.97 -4.48
N ALA A 71 5.45 11.75 -4.46
CA ALA A 71 4.98 10.71 -5.38
C ALA A 71 3.49 10.38 -5.18
N MET A 72 3.02 10.27 -3.93
CA MET A 72 1.61 10.00 -3.63
C MET A 72 0.68 11.15 -4.04
N GLN A 73 1.10 12.42 -3.83
CA GLN A 73 0.39 13.57 -4.38
C GLN A 73 0.27 13.50 -5.91
N LEU A 74 1.38 13.20 -6.59
CA LEU A 74 1.38 13.07 -8.06
C LEU A 74 0.55 11.88 -8.54
N LYS A 75 0.36 10.85 -7.70
CA LYS A 75 -0.49 9.69 -8.00
C LYS A 75 -1.96 10.09 -8.06
N GLN A 76 -2.40 10.95 -7.14
CA GLN A 76 -3.73 11.54 -7.19
C GLN A 76 -3.91 12.45 -8.42
N GLU A 77 -2.94 13.33 -8.68
CA GLU A 77 -2.97 14.23 -9.85
C GLU A 77 -2.89 13.49 -11.20
N ALA A 78 -2.31 12.28 -11.23
CA ALA A 78 -2.19 11.49 -12.45
C ALA A 78 -3.51 10.90 -12.96
N ASN A 79 -4.56 10.88 -12.13
CA ASN A 79 -5.89 10.45 -12.57
C ASN A 79 -6.49 11.43 -13.59
N THR A 80 -6.20 12.72 -13.47
CA THR A 80 -6.61 13.75 -14.44
C THR A 80 -5.53 14.03 -15.48
N GLU A 81 -4.25 13.96 -15.09
CA GLU A 81 -3.11 14.30 -15.94
C GLU A 81 -2.10 13.12 -16.05
N PRO A 82 -2.31 12.16 -16.98
CA PRO A 82 -1.50 10.94 -17.07
C PRO A 82 0.00 11.17 -17.21
N ARG A 83 0.42 12.31 -17.80
CA ARG A 83 1.84 12.67 -17.97
C ARG A 83 2.57 12.84 -16.63
N LYS A 84 1.85 13.10 -15.53
CA LYS A 84 2.42 13.20 -14.17
C LYS A 84 3.00 11.88 -13.67
N ARG A 85 2.62 10.74 -14.24
CA ARG A 85 3.18 9.41 -13.88
C ARG A 85 4.69 9.33 -14.05
N PHE A 86 5.26 9.98 -15.07
CA PHE A 86 6.72 10.06 -15.23
C PHE A 86 7.40 10.78 -14.05
N HIS A 87 6.79 11.86 -13.56
CA HIS A 87 7.32 12.59 -12.42
C HIS A 87 7.15 11.80 -11.11
N LEU A 88 6.01 11.12 -10.94
CA LEU A 88 5.75 10.21 -9.82
C LEU A 88 6.85 9.16 -9.70
N LEU A 89 7.16 8.45 -10.80
CA LEU A 89 8.15 7.38 -10.79
C LEU A 89 9.55 7.90 -10.43
N SER A 90 9.92 9.07 -10.95
CA SER A 90 11.17 9.75 -10.59
C SER A 90 11.26 10.05 -9.08
N ARG A 91 10.13 10.45 -8.46
CA ARG A 91 10.05 10.71 -7.02
C ARG A 91 10.13 9.43 -6.19
N LEU A 92 9.45 8.35 -6.59
CA LEU A 92 9.54 7.06 -5.90
C LEU A 92 10.95 6.47 -5.96
N ARG A 93 11.58 6.46 -7.14
CA ARG A 93 12.98 6.02 -7.29
C ARG A 93 13.92 6.83 -6.40
N LYS A 94 13.66 8.14 -6.25
CA LYS A 94 14.42 8.98 -5.32
C LYS A 94 14.18 8.61 -3.86
N ALA A 95 12.94 8.29 -3.48
CA ALA A 95 12.62 7.81 -2.14
C ALA A 95 13.35 6.50 -1.81
N ALA A 96 13.30 5.52 -2.72
CA ALA A 96 14.01 4.24 -2.60
C ALA A 96 15.54 4.43 -2.45
N LYS A 97 16.15 5.33 -3.24
CA LYS A 97 17.58 5.67 -3.07
C LYS A 97 17.90 6.28 -1.71
N HIS A 98 16.97 7.04 -1.13
CA HIS A 98 17.15 7.60 0.22
C HIS A 98 17.01 6.51 1.30
N SER A 99 16.12 5.53 1.13
CA SER A 99 15.99 4.39 2.06
C SER A 99 17.18 3.44 1.96
N GLU A 100 17.68 3.12 0.77
CA GLU A 100 18.91 2.32 0.60
C GLU A 100 20.10 2.98 1.31
N LYS A 101 20.19 4.32 1.23
CA LYS A 101 21.21 5.07 1.96
C LYS A 101 21.00 4.99 3.48
N LEU A 102 19.74 5.04 3.95
CA LEU A 102 19.40 4.90 5.35
C LEU A 102 19.80 3.51 5.88
N GLU A 103 19.47 2.46 5.13
CA GLU A 103 19.83 1.07 5.45
C GLU A 103 21.34 0.90 5.57
N LYS A 104 22.11 1.40 4.60
CA LYS A 104 23.59 1.39 4.65
C LYS A 104 24.16 2.13 5.86
N LEU A 105 23.50 3.20 6.32
CA LEU A 105 23.90 3.89 7.56
C LEU A 105 23.54 3.05 8.78
N CYS A 106 22.42 2.34 8.76
CA CYS A 106 21.97 1.49 9.85
C CYS A 106 22.82 0.22 10.01
N GLU A 107 23.54 -0.25 8.99
CA GLU A 107 24.48 -1.38 9.11
C GLU A 107 25.58 -1.15 10.17
N SER A 108 25.84 0.11 10.54
CA SER A 108 26.78 0.50 11.59
C SER A 108 26.54 -0.28 12.92
N PRO A 109 27.61 -0.60 13.67
CA PRO A 109 27.47 -1.21 15.00
C PRO A 109 26.85 -0.27 16.04
N ARG A 110 26.73 1.04 15.74
CA ARG A 110 26.13 2.04 16.63
C ARG A 110 24.60 2.01 16.65
N VAL A 111 23.99 1.32 15.70
CA VAL A 111 22.54 1.23 15.55
C VAL A 111 22.05 -0.09 16.12
N ASP A 112 20.91 -0.04 16.80
CA ASP A 112 20.25 -1.19 17.39
C ASP A 112 19.70 -2.15 16.32
N ALA A 113 19.58 -3.43 16.68
CA ALA A 113 19.09 -4.46 15.76
C ALA A 113 17.65 -4.17 15.26
N LYS A 114 16.81 -3.55 16.10
CA LYS A 114 15.45 -3.17 15.72
C LYS A 114 15.46 -2.13 14.59
N THR A 115 16.16 -1.00 14.76
CA THR A 115 16.25 0.02 13.71
C THR A 115 16.86 -0.51 12.41
N LYS A 116 17.79 -1.48 12.49
CA LYS A 116 18.31 -2.16 11.29
C LYS A 116 17.20 -2.88 10.51
N LEU A 117 16.40 -3.68 11.21
CA LEU A 117 15.27 -4.40 10.60
C LEU A 117 14.19 -3.44 10.10
N GLU A 118 13.88 -2.37 10.82
CA GLU A 118 12.94 -1.34 10.36
C GLU A 118 13.43 -0.64 9.09
N ALA A 119 14.72 -0.31 9.01
CA ALA A 119 15.30 0.28 7.81
C ALA A 119 15.25 -0.69 6.61
N GLN A 120 15.55 -1.97 6.81
CA GLN A 120 15.44 -3.01 5.78
C GLN A 120 14.00 -3.19 5.29
N ALA A 121 13.03 -3.23 6.21
CA ALA A 121 11.61 -3.34 5.86
C ALA A 121 11.12 -2.10 5.10
N TYR A 122 11.57 -0.91 5.50
CA TYR A 122 11.24 0.35 4.83
C TYR A 122 11.84 0.46 3.43
N THR A 123 13.10 0.03 3.23
CA THR A 123 13.69 -0.06 1.90
C THR A 123 12.92 -1.04 1.03
N ALA A 124 12.62 -2.25 1.54
CA ALA A 124 11.85 -3.26 0.81
C ALA A 124 10.46 -2.74 0.40
N TYR A 125 9.78 -2.01 1.28
CA TYR A 125 8.51 -1.35 0.97
C TYR A 125 8.64 -0.36 -0.19
N LEU A 126 9.60 0.56 -0.14
CA LEU A 126 9.76 1.58 -1.18
C LEU A 126 10.23 1.01 -2.51
N SER A 127 11.11 0.00 -2.49
CA SER A 127 11.52 -0.72 -3.70
C SER A 127 10.33 -1.46 -4.32
N GLY A 128 9.54 -2.16 -3.51
CA GLY A 128 8.30 -2.81 -3.98
C GLY A 128 7.34 -1.80 -4.62
N MET A 129 7.17 -0.61 -4.02
CA MET A 129 6.34 0.46 -4.61
C MET A 129 6.87 0.98 -5.96
N VAL A 130 8.20 1.04 -6.14
CA VAL A 130 8.80 1.43 -7.43
C VAL A 130 8.53 0.37 -8.49
N GLU A 131 8.80 -0.90 -8.19
CA GLU A 131 8.61 -2.03 -9.11
C GLU A 131 7.13 -2.24 -9.44
N PHE A 132 6.26 -2.02 -8.47
CA PHE A 132 4.82 -2.06 -8.63
C PHE A 132 4.32 -1.01 -9.64
N GLU A 133 4.79 0.24 -9.54
CA GLU A 133 4.45 1.28 -10.52
C GLU A 133 5.09 1.05 -11.89
N LEU A 134 6.18 0.28 -11.95
CA LEU A 134 6.80 -0.20 -13.20
C LEU A 134 6.08 -1.40 -13.81
N GLN A 135 5.09 -1.98 -13.12
CA GLN A 135 4.36 -3.20 -13.53
C GLN A 135 5.24 -4.46 -13.56
N GLU A 136 6.37 -4.45 -12.85
CA GLU A 136 7.25 -5.61 -12.69
C GLU A 136 6.75 -6.48 -11.53
N TRP A 137 5.66 -7.22 -11.76
CA TRP A 137 4.88 -7.88 -10.70
C TRP A 137 5.68 -8.88 -9.87
N LYS A 138 6.60 -9.63 -10.50
CA LYS A 138 7.43 -10.63 -9.80
C LYS A 138 8.39 -9.99 -8.80
N GLN A 139 9.12 -8.96 -9.24
CA GLN A 139 10.06 -8.24 -8.38
C GLN A 139 9.29 -7.53 -7.24
N ALA A 140 8.20 -6.85 -7.60
CA ALA A 140 7.37 -6.15 -6.61
C ALA A 140 6.83 -7.10 -5.53
N MET A 141 6.38 -8.30 -5.93
CA MET A 141 5.92 -9.33 -4.99
C MET A 141 7.04 -9.81 -4.07
N GLU A 142 8.25 -10.05 -4.58
CA GLU A 142 9.41 -10.43 -3.78
C GLU A 142 9.76 -9.35 -2.75
N ALA A 143 9.81 -8.08 -3.17
CA ALA A 143 10.09 -6.95 -2.30
C ALA A 143 9.00 -6.77 -1.21
N PHE A 144 7.72 -6.89 -1.56
CA PHE A 144 6.63 -6.81 -0.58
C PHE A 144 6.60 -8.01 0.36
N ASN A 145 6.87 -9.24 -0.10
CA ASN A 145 6.96 -10.41 0.77
C ASN A 145 8.14 -10.30 1.74
N LYS A 146 9.29 -9.76 1.30
CA LYS A 146 10.41 -9.43 2.18
C LYS A 146 9.98 -8.42 3.25
N CYS A 147 9.29 -7.35 2.85
CA CYS A 147 8.75 -6.35 3.77
C CYS A 147 7.79 -6.96 4.81
N LYS A 148 6.82 -7.76 4.35
CA LYS A 148 5.85 -8.49 5.17
C LYS A 148 6.53 -9.38 6.20
N THR A 149 7.45 -10.23 5.75
CA THR A 149 8.17 -11.18 6.62
C THR A 149 8.95 -10.47 7.72
N ILE A 150 9.58 -9.32 7.42
CA ILE A 150 10.33 -8.56 8.43
C ILE A 150 9.36 -7.93 9.44
N TYR A 151 8.28 -7.29 8.99
CA TYR A 151 7.30 -6.68 9.90
C TYR A 151 6.56 -7.71 10.76
N GLU A 152 6.25 -8.90 10.23
CA GLU A 152 5.67 -10.00 11.03
C GLU A 152 6.63 -10.49 12.11
N LYS A 153 7.93 -10.64 11.79
CA LYS A 153 8.97 -10.98 12.78
C LYS A 153 9.16 -9.89 13.83
N LEU A 154 9.04 -8.62 13.44
CA LEU A 154 9.06 -7.51 14.40
C LEU A 154 7.79 -7.54 15.28
N ALA A 155 6.63 -7.81 14.70
CA ALA A 155 5.37 -7.90 15.43
C ALA A 155 5.35 -9.03 16.48
N SER A 156 6.00 -10.17 16.21
CA SER A 156 6.09 -11.28 17.17
C SER A 156 7.13 -11.09 18.26
N ALA A 157 8.10 -10.18 18.07
CA ALA A 157 9.22 -9.97 18.99
C ALA A 157 8.97 -8.86 20.04
N PHE A 158 8.00 -7.97 19.82
CA PHE A 158 7.74 -6.80 20.69
C PHE A 158 6.37 -6.87 21.37
N THR A 159 6.11 -5.91 22.26
CA THR A 159 4.84 -5.78 22.99
C THR A 159 3.64 -5.57 22.07
N GLU A 160 2.44 -5.96 22.55
CA GLU A 160 1.18 -5.90 21.81
C GLU A 160 0.95 -4.53 21.13
N ASP A 161 1.21 -3.42 21.85
CA ASP A 161 1.02 -2.06 21.32
C ASP A 161 1.88 -1.75 20.07
N LEU A 162 3.12 -2.21 20.04
CA LEU A 162 4.00 -2.05 18.88
C LEU A 162 3.67 -3.08 17.79
N ALA A 163 3.23 -4.28 18.19
CA ALA A 163 2.79 -5.30 17.25
C ALA A 163 1.59 -4.85 16.42
N VAL A 164 0.64 -4.12 17.01
CA VAL A 164 -0.51 -3.52 16.30
C VAL A 164 -0.04 -2.63 15.14
N LEU A 165 0.97 -1.79 15.37
CA LEU A 165 1.52 -0.91 14.34
C LEU A 165 2.11 -1.69 13.15
N TYR A 166 2.86 -2.76 13.43
CA TYR A 166 3.47 -3.57 12.39
C TYR A 166 2.43 -4.41 11.63
N ARG A 167 1.42 -4.96 12.33
CA ARG A 167 0.30 -5.67 11.70
C ARG A 167 -0.48 -4.75 10.76
N GLN A 168 -0.82 -3.54 11.21
CA GLN A 168 -1.47 -2.53 10.36
C GLN A 168 -0.67 -2.24 9.07
N ARG A 169 0.67 -2.22 9.16
CA ARG A 169 1.51 -2.02 7.97
C ARG A 169 1.48 -3.24 7.03
N VAL A 170 1.44 -4.45 7.57
CA VAL A 170 1.29 -5.69 6.80
C VAL A 170 -0.07 -5.73 6.09
N ASP A 171 -1.13 -5.31 6.78
CA ASP A 171 -2.48 -5.27 6.22
C ASP A 171 -2.57 -4.27 5.06
N GLU A 172 -1.92 -3.11 5.17
CA GLU A 172 -1.89 -2.09 4.10
C GLU A 172 -1.17 -2.58 2.83
N ILE A 173 -0.09 -3.39 2.96
CA ILE A 173 0.65 -3.91 1.79
C ILE A 173 0.01 -5.15 1.18
N SER A 174 -0.86 -5.84 1.94
CA SER A 174 -1.43 -7.13 1.52
C SER A 174 -2.25 -7.06 0.21
N PRO A 175 -3.09 -6.03 -0.03
CA PRO A 175 -3.76 -5.86 -1.32
C PRO A 175 -2.79 -5.77 -2.50
N ASN A 176 -1.64 -5.11 -2.33
CA ASN A 176 -0.63 -4.99 -3.39
C ASN A 176 0.02 -6.35 -3.71
N ILE A 177 0.29 -7.16 -2.70
CA ILE A 177 0.85 -8.52 -2.87
C ILE A 177 -0.11 -9.40 -3.67
N ARG A 178 -1.40 -9.38 -3.30
CA ARG A 178 -2.43 -10.16 -4.00
C ARG A 178 -2.63 -9.68 -5.43
N TYR A 179 -2.61 -8.37 -5.65
CA TYR A 179 -2.65 -7.79 -7.00
C TYR A 179 -1.46 -8.24 -7.86
N CYS A 180 -0.25 -8.29 -7.30
CA CYS A 180 0.91 -8.85 -8.01
C CYS A 180 0.70 -10.34 -8.34
N ALA A 181 0.22 -11.15 -7.39
CA ALA A 181 -0.04 -12.57 -7.59
C ALA A 181 -1.05 -12.83 -8.71
N TYR A 182 -2.13 -12.04 -8.75
CA TYR A 182 -3.12 -12.09 -9.83
C TYR A 182 -2.49 -11.83 -11.21
N ASN A 183 -1.69 -10.77 -11.36
CA ASN A 183 -1.06 -10.44 -12.63
C ASN A 183 0.04 -11.44 -13.05
N ILE A 184 0.59 -12.19 -12.11
CA ILE A 184 1.53 -13.28 -12.40
C ILE A 184 0.78 -14.52 -12.94
N GLY A 185 -0.52 -14.64 -12.68
CA GLY A 185 -1.39 -15.70 -13.19
C GLY A 185 -1.96 -16.64 -12.13
N ASP A 186 -1.84 -16.31 -10.84
CA ASP A 186 -2.43 -17.10 -9.76
C ASP A 186 -3.94 -16.82 -9.68
N GLN A 187 -4.75 -17.78 -10.12
CA GLN A 187 -6.22 -17.65 -10.15
C GLN A 187 -6.82 -17.63 -8.74
N ASN A 188 -6.15 -18.22 -7.73
CA ASN A 188 -6.61 -18.20 -6.34
C ASN A 188 -6.54 -16.79 -5.72
N ALA A 189 -5.70 -15.91 -6.27
CA ALA A 189 -5.58 -14.53 -5.81
C ALA A 189 -6.87 -13.71 -6.01
N ILE A 190 -7.76 -14.12 -6.94
CA ILE A 190 -9.05 -13.44 -7.19
C ILE A 190 -10.00 -13.63 -6.01
N ASN A 191 -10.15 -14.87 -5.53
CA ASN A 191 -11.03 -15.19 -4.40
C ASN A 191 -10.56 -14.48 -3.13
N ASP A 192 -9.25 -14.44 -2.93
CA ASP A 192 -8.59 -13.73 -1.84
C ASP A 192 -8.74 -12.20 -1.92
N LEU A 193 -8.74 -11.63 -3.13
CA LEU A 193 -9.02 -10.19 -3.36
C LEU A 193 -10.48 -9.85 -3.09
N MET A 194 -11.41 -10.73 -3.48
CA MET A 194 -12.84 -10.59 -3.18
C MET A 194 -13.09 -10.64 -1.66
N GLN A 195 -12.46 -11.56 -0.94
CA GLN A 195 -12.60 -11.68 0.52
C GLN A 195 -12.09 -10.42 1.27
N MET A 196 -11.00 -9.81 0.82
CA MET A 196 -10.47 -8.56 1.41
C MET A 196 -11.35 -7.33 1.16
N ARG A 197 -12.11 -7.30 0.07
CA ARG A 197 -13.10 -6.25 -0.19
C ARG A 197 -14.25 -6.33 0.82
N LEU A 198 -14.72 -7.54 1.09
CA LEU A 198 -15.84 -7.81 2.00
C LEU A 198 -15.50 -7.47 3.46
N THR A 199 -14.24 -7.64 3.86
CA THR A 199 -13.75 -7.29 5.21
C THR A 199 -13.37 -5.80 5.38
N GLY A 200 -13.60 -4.94 4.38
CA GLY A 200 -13.35 -3.49 4.48
C GLY A 200 -11.87 -3.09 4.39
N GLY A 201 -10.95 -4.02 4.09
CA GLY A 201 -9.50 -3.79 4.01
C GLY A 201 -9.01 -3.05 2.75
N GLY A 202 -9.92 -2.60 1.88
CA GLY A 202 -9.62 -2.01 0.57
C GLY A 202 -9.50 -0.48 0.52
N GLY A 203 -9.39 0.18 1.67
CA GLY A 203 -9.40 1.65 1.76
C GLY A 203 -8.17 2.31 1.12
N GLY A 204 -8.28 2.72 -0.15
CA GLY A 204 -7.26 3.55 -0.79
C GLY A 204 -7.51 3.86 -2.27
N MET A 205 -6.69 4.74 -2.84
CA MET A 205 -6.66 5.17 -4.26
C MET A 205 -6.45 4.05 -5.29
N MET A 206 -6.38 2.79 -4.84
CA MET A 206 -6.26 1.55 -5.61
C MET A 206 -7.60 0.82 -5.75
N ALA A 207 -8.61 1.22 -4.98
CA ALA A 207 -9.94 0.61 -4.96
C ALA A 207 -10.57 0.57 -6.35
N GLU A 208 -10.43 1.62 -7.16
CA GLU A 208 -11.03 1.66 -8.51
C GLU A 208 -10.42 0.62 -9.47
N LYS A 209 -9.10 0.42 -9.42
CA LYS A 209 -8.43 -0.63 -10.23
C LYS A 209 -8.76 -2.02 -9.73
N LEU A 210 -8.86 -2.16 -8.41
CA LEU A 210 -9.26 -3.42 -7.78
C LEU A 210 -10.70 -3.79 -8.15
N GLU A 211 -11.64 -2.85 -8.07
CA GLU A 211 -13.04 -2.99 -8.49
C GLU A 211 -13.17 -3.34 -9.97
N ALA A 212 -12.42 -2.65 -10.84
CA ALA A 212 -12.42 -2.94 -12.28
C ALA A 212 -11.95 -4.38 -12.56
N LEU A 213 -10.93 -4.87 -11.85
CA LEU A 213 -10.46 -6.25 -12.00
C LEU A 213 -11.42 -7.29 -11.42
N ILE A 214 -12.03 -7.02 -10.26
CA ILE A 214 -13.08 -7.88 -9.69
C ILE A 214 -14.24 -7.98 -10.68
N THR A 215 -14.66 -6.87 -11.28
CA THR A 215 -15.70 -6.84 -12.30
C THR A 215 -15.31 -7.64 -13.54
N GLN A 216 -14.06 -7.53 -14.01
CA GLN A 216 -13.55 -8.33 -15.14
C GLN A 216 -13.42 -9.83 -14.82
N ALA A 217 -13.08 -10.20 -13.59
CA ALA A 217 -13.06 -11.59 -13.15
C ALA A 217 -14.48 -12.16 -13.11
N ARG A 218 -15.43 -11.38 -12.57
CA ARG A 218 -16.86 -11.74 -12.55
C ARG A 218 -17.45 -11.88 -13.94
N THR A 219 -17.09 -11.04 -14.90
CA THR A 219 -17.58 -11.20 -16.29
C THR A 219 -17.03 -12.46 -16.95
N LYS A 220 -15.77 -12.83 -16.68
CA LYS A 220 -15.19 -14.08 -17.16
C LYS A 220 -15.85 -15.31 -16.52
N GLN A 221 -16.10 -15.29 -15.21
CA GLN A 221 -16.83 -16.36 -14.51
C GLN A 221 -18.31 -16.42 -14.91
N ALA A 222 -18.94 -15.28 -15.19
CA ALA A 222 -20.31 -15.20 -15.69
C ALA A 222 -20.45 -15.80 -17.09
N ALA A 223 -19.41 -15.75 -17.92
CA ALA A 223 -19.43 -16.38 -19.24
C ALA A 223 -19.57 -17.91 -19.16
N THR A 224 -19.14 -18.53 -18.06
CA THR A 224 -19.29 -19.97 -17.79
C THR A 224 -20.60 -20.35 -17.08
N MET A 225 -21.34 -19.39 -16.52
CA MET A 225 -22.60 -19.63 -15.80
C MET A 225 -23.81 -19.47 -16.72
N SER A 226 -24.30 -20.56 -17.30
CA SER A 226 -25.47 -20.54 -18.20
C SER A 226 -26.81 -20.77 -17.49
N GLU A 227 -26.81 -21.36 -16.30
CA GLU A 227 -28.01 -21.86 -15.61
C GLU A 227 -27.98 -21.50 -14.11
N VAL A 228 -29.14 -21.16 -13.55
CA VAL A 228 -29.31 -20.86 -12.13
C VAL A 228 -30.53 -21.62 -11.60
N GLU A 229 -30.40 -22.20 -10.40
CA GLU A 229 -31.50 -22.90 -9.74
C GLU A 229 -32.36 -21.92 -8.94
N TRP A 230 -33.65 -21.85 -9.26
CA TRP A 230 -34.62 -21.01 -8.55
C TRP A 230 -35.83 -21.83 -8.13
N ARG A 231 -36.06 -21.94 -6.82
CA ARG A 231 -37.16 -22.73 -6.20
C ARG A 231 -37.25 -24.17 -6.76
N GLY A 232 -36.10 -24.84 -6.91
CA GLY A 232 -36.01 -26.23 -7.39
C GLY A 232 -36.19 -26.39 -8.91
N ARG A 233 -36.11 -25.30 -9.69
CA ARG A 233 -36.15 -25.34 -11.16
C ARG A 233 -34.92 -24.67 -11.73
N THR A 234 -34.28 -25.31 -12.72
CA THR A 234 -33.15 -24.72 -13.45
C THR A 234 -33.67 -23.73 -14.51
N VAL A 235 -33.21 -22.49 -14.43
CA VAL A 235 -33.60 -21.42 -15.34
C VAL A 235 -32.34 -20.95 -16.10
N PRO A 236 -32.34 -20.97 -17.45
CA PRO A 236 -31.22 -20.50 -18.23
C PRO A 236 -31.17 -18.97 -18.22
N VAL A 237 -30.05 -18.39 -17.80
CA VAL A 237 -29.85 -16.94 -17.77
C VAL A 237 -29.16 -16.52 -19.06
N LYS A 238 -29.89 -15.86 -19.96
CA LYS A 238 -29.35 -15.42 -21.26
C LYS A 238 -28.66 -14.06 -21.23
N ILE A 239 -28.96 -13.24 -20.22
CA ILE A 239 -28.47 -11.86 -20.12
C ILE A 239 -27.17 -11.85 -19.32
N ASP A 240 -26.07 -11.42 -19.95
CA ASP A 240 -24.74 -11.40 -19.33
C ASP A 240 -24.67 -10.53 -18.07
N LYS A 241 -25.37 -9.38 -18.07
CA LYS A 241 -25.48 -8.50 -16.88
C LYS A 241 -26.16 -9.19 -15.70
N ALA A 242 -27.18 -10.01 -15.96
CA ALA A 242 -27.88 -10.76 -14.92
C ALA A 242 -27.00 -11.89 -14.35
N ARG A 243 -26.18 -12.55 -15.18
CA ARG A 243 -25.22 -13.57 -14.71
C ARG A 243 -24.17 -12.99 -13.76
N VAL A 244 -23.58 -11.85 -14.13
CA VAL A 244 -22.59 -11.14 -13.29
C VAL A 244 -23.19 -10.76 -11.93
N PHE A 245 -24.45 -10.32 -11.92
CA PHE A 245 -25.15 -9.98 -10.69
C PHE A 245 -25.46 -11.20 -9.83
N LEU A 246 -25.93 -12.30 -10.42
CA LEU A 246 -26.25 -13.52 -9.69
C LEU A 246 -25.00 -14.16 -9.06
N LEU A 247 -23.84 -14.09 -9.74
CA LEU A 247 -22.56 -14.46 -9.14
C LEU A 247 -22.21 -13.55 -7.95
N GLY A 248 -22.36 -12.23 -8.10
CA GLY A 248 -22.13 -11.31 -7.00
C GLY A 248 -23.06 -11.54 -5.80
N LEU A 249 -24.32 -11.95 -6.05
CA LEU A 249 -25.26 -12.36 -5.01
C LEU A 249 -24.81 -13.64 -4.31
N ALA A 250 -24.40 -14.67 -5.05
CA ALA A 250 -23.93 -15.92 -4.48
C ALA A 250 -22.66 -15.72 -3.62
N ASP A 251 -21.72 -14.88 -4.08
CA ASP A 251 -20.53 -14.49 -3.31
C ASP A 251 -20.93 -13.83 -1.98
N ASN A 252 -21.89 -12.90 -2.03
CA ASN A 252 -22.37 -12.17 -0.85
C ASN A 252 -23.15 -13.09 0.10
N GLU A 253 -23.98 -14.01 -0.41
CA GLU A 253 -24.70 -15.00 0.39
C GLU A 253 -23.73 -15.98 1.07
N ALA A 254 -22.69 -16.44 0.36
CA ALA A 254 -21.65 -17.29 0.93
C ALA A 254 -20.84 -16.55 2.01
N ALA A 255 -20.58 -15.24 1.83
CA ALA A 255 -19.93 -14.40 2.84
C ALA A 255 -20.82 -14.23 4.09
N ILE A 256 -22.12 -13.96 3.91
CA ILE A 256 -23.09 -13.87 5.02
C ILE A 256 -23.18 -15.18 5.80
N ALA A 257 -23.07 -16.33 5.11
CA ALA A 257 -23.09 -17.64 5.76
C ALA A 257 -21.79 -17.96 6.55
N GLN A 258 -20.68 -17.29 6.24
CA GLN A 258 -19.39 -17.46 6.93
C GLN A 258 -19.17 -16.46 8.08
N ASP A 259 -19.88 -15.33 8.10
CA ASP A 259 -19.76 -14.32 9.15
C ASP A 259 -20.63 -14.64 10.38
N GLU A 260 -20.00 -15.11 11.46
CA GLU A 260 -20.66 -15.29 12.78
C GLU A 260 -20.78 -13.97 13.57
N ILE A 261 -20.15 -12.88 13.13
CA ILE A 261 -20.07 -11.59 13.83
C ILE A 261 -20.79 -10.52 12.99
N GLY A 262 -21.94 -10.05 13.46
CA GLY A 262 -22.88 -9.18 12.73
C GLY A 262 -22.40 -7.80 12.28
N GLU A 263 -21.12 -7.44 12.43
CA GLU A 263 -20.57 -6.14 11.99
C GLU A 263 -20.38 -6.07 10.46
N HIS A 264 -20.09 -7.20 9.80
CA HIS A 264 -19.90 -7.27 8.34
C HIS A 264 -21.21 -7.38 7.53
N LEU A 265 -22.31 -7.68 8.23
CA LEU A 265 -23.65 -7.86 7.65
C LEU A 265 -24.19 -6.53 7.09
N ALA A 266 -23.89 -5.41 7.75
CA ALA A 266 -24.27 -4.07 7.29
C ALA A 266 -23.54 -3.68 5.98
N VAL A 267 -22.24 -3.94 5.88
CA VAL A 267 -21.44 -3.63 4.68
C VAL A 267 -21.85 -4.52 3.50
N CYS A 268 -22.14 -5.80 3.74
CA CYS A 268 -22.66 -6.70 2.71
C CYS A 268 -24.04 -6.26 2.20
N LEU A 269 -24.95 -5.86 3.10
CA LEU A 269 -26.27 -5.32 2.75
C LEU A 269 -26.18 -3.98 2.00
N GLU A 270 -25.32 -3.07 2.43
CA GLU A 270 -25.08 -1.80 1.71
C GLU A 270 -24.52 -2.06 0.31
N THR A 271 -23.61 -3.02 0.16
CA THR A 271 -23.05 -3.40 -1.15
C THR A 271 -24.12 -4.00 -2.07
N LEU A 272 -25.05 -4.80 -1.52
CA LEU A 272 -26.21 -5.31 -2.26
C LEU A 272 -27.14 -4.17 -2.71
N LEU A 273 -27.45 -3.23 -1.82
CA LEU A 273 -28.33 -2.09 -2.11
C LEU A 273 -27.69 -1.04 -3.04
N ALA A 274 -26.36 -0.92 -3.06
CA ALA A 274 -25.61 0.00 -3.92
C ALA A 274 -25.44 -0.51 -5.35
N THR A 275 -25.78 -1.77 -5.65
CA THR A 275 -25.76 -2.25 -7.03
C THR A 275 -26.87 -1.56 -7.84
N PRO A 276 -26.56 -0.92 -8.98
CA PRO A 276 -27.57 -0.22 -9.76
C PRO A 276 -28.64 -1.20 -10.23
N ASN A 277 -29.90 -0.85 -9.97
CA ASN A 277 -31.08 -1.61 -10.39
C ASN A 277 -30.91 -2.11 -11.83
N ILE A 278 -31.01 -3.42 -12.02
CA ILE A 278 -30.88 -4.10 -13.32
C ILE A 278 -32.19 -3.97 -14.14
N PHE A 279 -32.98 -2.93 -13.87
CA PHE A 279 -34.19 -2.60 -14.61
C PHE A 279 -33.95 -1.40 -15.51
#